data_AF-A0A2X0LS20-F1
#
_entry.id   AF-A0A2X0LS20-F1
#
_cell.length_a   1.000
_cell.length_b   1.000
_cell.length_c   1.000
_cell.angle_alpha   90.00
_cell.angle_beta   90.00
_cell.angle_gamma   90.00
#
_symmetry.space_group_name_H-M   'P 1'
#
loop_
_entity.id
_entity.type
_entity.pdbx_description
1 polymer ?
#
loop_
_entity_poly.entity_id
_entity_poly.type
_entity_poly.pdbx_seq_one_letter_code
_entity_poly.pdbx_strand_id
1 'polypeptide(L)'
;MVQRVTLRTRKSYNTKSNGKRIVKTPGGSLRYLTVKKAASAPKCGDCKIALPGVSPLTWPFSTTSQHEYSHCSSVLQIPALRPRQYAQISKRQKTVQRAYGGSRCANCVRDRIVRSFLVEEAKIVKKVRNTP
;
A
#
# COMPACT_ATOMS: atom_id res chain seq x y z
N MET A 1 -40.15 1.39 -16.62
CA MET A 1 -39.51 0.06 -16.65
C MET A 1 -37.99 0.24 -16.57
N VAL A 2 -37.28 -0.52 -15.72
CA VAL A 2 -35.81 -0.39 -15.56
C VAL A 2 -35.09 -1.16 -16.66
N GLN A 3 -34.07 -0.56 -17.27
CA GLN A 3 -33.25 -1.21 -18.29
C GLN A 3 -32.43 -2.36 -17.70
N ARG A 4 -32.64 -3.60 -18.19
CA ARG A 4 -31.80 -4.77 -17.85
C ARG A 4 -30.52 -4.77 -18.68
N VAL A 5 -29.44 -5.31 -18.12
CA VAL A 5 -28.10 -5.30 -18.75
C VAL A 5 -27.61 -6.73 -18.97
N THR A 6 -27.04 -7.01 -20.14
CA THR A 6 -26.44 -8.30 -20.51
C THR A 6 -24.92 -8.27 -20.38
N LEU A 7 -24.35 -9.43 -20.05
CA LEU A 7 -22.89 -9.60 -19.93
C LEU A 7 -22.22 -9.50 -21.30
N ARG A 8 -21.08 -8.81 -21.37
CA ARG A 8 -20.27 -8.69 -22.60
C ARG A 8 -19.24 -9.82 -22.76
N THR A 9 -18.95 -10.54 -21.69
CA THR A 9 -17.93 -11.61 -21.66
C THR A 9 -18.61 -12.97 -21.64
N ARG A 10 -17.96 -13.99 -22.24
CA ARG A 10 -18.45 -15.38 -22.25
C ARG A 10 -18.62 -16.02 -20.86
N LYS A 11 -18.03 -15.42 -19.82
CA LYS A 11 -18.09 -15.93 -18.44
C LYS A 11 -19.37 -15.43 -17.78
N SER A 12 -20.32 -16.34 -17.54
CA SER A 12 -21.62 -16.05 -16.93
C SER A 12 -21.55 -15.88 -15.40
N TYR A 13 -20.65 -16.60 -14.73
CA TYR A 13 -20.56 -16.65 -13.27
C TYR A 13 -19.97 -15.38 -12.63
N ASN A 14 -20.47 -15.05 -11.44
CA ASN A 14 -20.02 -13.91 -10.62
C ASN A 14 -18.75 -14.25 -9.83
N THR A 15 -17.60 -14.24 -10.51
CA THR A 15 -16.29 -14.48 -9.89
C THR A 15 -15.56 -13.16 -9.62
N LYS A 16 -14.61 -13.14 -8.67
CA LYS A 16 -13.79 -11.95 -8.36
C LYS A 16 -13.04 -11.37 -9.58
N SER A 17 -12.72 -12.20 -10.57
CA SER A 17 -12.09 -11.77 -11.84
C SER A 17 -13.10 -11.20 -12.84
N ASN A 18 -14.38 -11.56 -12.73
CA ASN A 18 -15.48 -11.09 -13.56
C ASN A 18 -16.30 -10.00 -12.85
N GLY A 19 -15.66 -9.23 -11.97
CA GLY A 19 -16.28 -8.07 -11.34
C GLY A 19 -16.71 -7.06 -12.41
N LYS A 20 -17.91 -6.49 -12.24
CA LYS A 20 -18.54 -5.62 -13.24
C LYS A 20 -19.19 -4.42 -12.56
N ARG A 21 -19.12 -3.26 -13.22
CA ARG A 21 -19.77 -2.02 -12.79
C ARG A 21 -20.75 -1.58 -13.86
N ILE A 22 -21.98 -1.25 -13.44
CA ILE A 22 -22.98 -0.66 -14.33
C ILE A 22 -22.62 0.82 -14.52
N VAL A 23 -22.49 1.25 -15.77
CA VAL A 23 -22.20 2.63 -16.13
C VAL A 23 -23.24 3.11 -17.14
N LYS A 24 -23.70 4.35 -16.96
CA LYS A 24 -24.53 5.07 -17.94
C LYS A 24 -23.65 5.50 -19.10
N THR A 25 -23.99 5.05 -20.30
CA THR A 25 -23.33 5.50 -21.52
C THR A 25 -23.87 6.87 -21.96
N PRO A 26 -23.12 7.62 -22.78
CA PRO A 26 -23.60 8.90 -23.33
C PRO A 26 -24.94 8.79 -24.06
N GLY A 27 -25.21 7.66 -24.75
CA GLY A 27 -26.49 7.38 -25.40
C GLY A 27 -27.61 6.94 -24.45
N GLY A 28 -27.52 7.24 -23.15
CA GLY A 28 -28.54 6.94 -22.13
C GLY A 28 -28.66 5.47 -21.71
N SER A 29 -28.03 4.53 -22.41
CA SER A 29 -28.12 3.10 -22.10
C SER A 29 -27.20 2.66 -20.93
N LEU A 30 -27.68 1.73 -20.09
CA LEU A 30 -26.88 1.09 -19.05
C LEU A 30 -26.03 -0.06 -19.62
N ARG A 31 -24.73 -0.05 -19.35
CA ARG A 31 -23.80 -1.11 -19.79
C ARG A 31 -22.86 -1.56 -18.68
N TYR A 32 -22.46 -2.83 -18.73
CA TYR A 32 -21.39 -3.35 -17.86
C TYR A 32 -20.01 -2.97 -18.39
N LEU A 33 -19.17 -2.45 -17.50
CA LEU A 33 -17.73 -2.37 -17.65
C LEU A 33 -17.05 -3.36 -16.72
N THR A 34 -16.07 -4.10 -17.23
CA THR A 34 -15.28 -5.04 -16.44
C THR A 34 -14.37 -4.28 -15.48
N VAL A 35 -14.45 -4.63 -14.19
CA VAL A 35 -13.63 -4.07 -13.13
C VAL A 35 -12.48 -5.03 -12.84
N LYS A 36 -11.26 -4.51 -12.81
CA LYS A 36 -10.07 -5.28 -12.44
C LYS A 36 -10.08 -5.55 -10.93
N LYS A 37 -9.54 -6.70 -10.51
CA LYS A 37 -9.35 -7.03 -9.09
C LYS A 37 -8.61 -5.92 -8.36
N ALA A 38 -9.10 -5.53 -7.19
CA ALA A 38 -8.40 -4.64 -6.29
C ALA A 38 -7.04 -5.24 -5.89
N ALA A 39 -6.00 -4.42 -5.87
CA ALA A 39 -4.69 -4.85 -5.41
C ALA A 39 -4.57 -4.71 -3.89
N SER A 40 -3.80 -5.60 -3.28
CA SER A 40 -3.42 -5.47 -1.88
C SER A 40 -2.39 -4.36 -1.70
N ALA A 41 -2.52 -3.59 -0.61
CA ALA A 41 -1.50 -2.63 -0.22
C ALA A 41 -0.16 -3.34 0.09
N PRO A 42 0.99 -2.70 -0.21
CA PRO A 42 2.31 -3.21 0.17
C PRO A 42 2.45 -3.24 1.71
N LYS A 43 2.98 -4.33 2.23
CA LYS A 43 3.10 -4.59 3.68
C LYS A 43 4.56 -4.62 4.11
N CYS A 44 4.81 -4.28 5.37
CA CYS A 44 6.10 -4.44 6.01
C CYS A 44 6.47 -5.93 6.15
N GLY A 45 7.71 -6.30 5.85
CA GLY A 45 8.19 -7.68 5.96
C GLY A 45 8.28 -8.23 7.40
N ASP A 46 8.52 -7.39 8.41
CA ASP A 46 8.57 -7.83 9.82
C ASP A 46 7.18 -7.78 10.44
N CYS A 47 6.59 -6.58 10.39
CA CYS A 47 5.46 -6.21 11.22
C CYS A 47 4.12 -6.47 10.50
N LYS A 48 4.15 -6.80 9.20
CA LYS A 48 2.97 -7.08 8.33
C LYS A 48 1.93 -5.95 8.22
N ILE A 49 2.16 -4.82 8.88
CA ILE A 49 1.38 -3.59 8.77
C ILE A 49 1.54 -3.04 7.34
N ALA A 50 0.46 -2.49 6.79
CA ALA A 50 0.53 -1.74 5.54
C ALA A 50 1.53 -0.59 5.68
N LEU A 51 2.39 -0.39 4.67
CA LEU A 51 3.36 0.70 4.75
C LEU A 51 2.60 2.04 4.85
N PRO A 52 2.93 2.92 5.82
CA PRO A 52 2.24 4.19 5.96
C PRO A 52 2.47 5.06 4.73
N GLY A 53 1.44 5.78 4.31
CA GLY A 53 1.43 6.51 3.04
C GLY A 53 0.81 5.71 1.89
N VAL A 54 0.08 4.62 2.14
CA VAL A 54 -0.79 4.01 1.13
C VAL A 54 -2.22 4.37 1.51
N SER A 55 -2.82 5.40 0.90
CA SER A 55 -4.23 5.72 1.17
C SER A 55 -5.12 4.54 0.76
N PRO A 56 -5.85 3.89 1.68
CA PRO A 56 -7.06 3.20 1.26
C PRO A 56 -8.02 4.30 0.79
N LEU A 57 -8.55 4.18 -0.43
CA LEU A 57 -9.60 5.06 -0.92
C LEU A 57 -10.89 4.77 -0.13
N THR A 58 -10.93 5.18 1.12
CA THR A 58 -12.13 5.24 1.96
C THR A 58 -12.07 6.57 2.69
N TRP A 59 -12.61 7.59 2.04
CA TRP A 59 -13.01 8.83 2.70
C TRP A 59 -14.02 8.47 3.81
N PRO A 60 -13.92 9.14 4.97
CA PRO A 60 -14.95 10.12 5.23
C PRO A 60 -14.36 11.46 5.69
N PHE A 61 -15.06 12.50 5.27
CA PHE A 61 -14.83 13.90 5.57
C PHE A 61 -15.69 14.28 6.78
N SER A 62 -15.05 14.77 7.86
CA SER A 62 -15.54 15.73 8.88
C SER A 62 -14.64 15.64 10.12
N THR A 63 -13.62 16.50 10.29
CA THR A 63 -13.60 17.71 11.17
C THR A 63 -14.01 17.41 12.62
N THR A 64 -13.21 17.60 13.67
CA THR A 64 -12.55 18.85 14.10
C THR A 64 -11.54 18.55 15.23
N SER A 65 -10.39 19.21 15.25
CA SER A 65 -9.75 19.85 16.42
C SER A 65 -8.24 19.99 16.19
N GLN A 66 -7.79 21.24 16.21
CA GLN A 66 -6.44 21.67 15.93
C GLN A 66 -5.52 21.35 17.11
N HIS A 67 -4.39 20.73 16.78
CA HIS A 67 -3.02 20.98 17.24
C HIS A 67 -2.31 19.63 17.27
N GLU A 68 -1.42 19.40 16.30
CA GLU A 68 -0.03 19.04 16.56
C GLU A 68 0.71 18.73 15.24
N TYR A 69 1.67 19.62 14.96
CA TYR A 69 2.92 19.45 14.21
C TYR A 69 2.93 18.86 12.78
N SER A 70 3.33 19.74 11.86
CA SER A 70 4.00 19.46 10.58
C SER A 70 3.14 18.83 9.47
N HIS A 71 2.43 19.71 8.76
CA HIS A 71 2.14 19.46 7.35
C HIS A 71 3.44 19.47 6.55
N CYS A 72 4.07 18.31 6.38
CA CYS A 72 4.93 18.05 5.23
C CYS A 72 4.10 17.33 4.17
N SER A 73 3.30 18.12 3.44
CA SER A 73 2.42 17.66 2.36
C SER A 73 3.19 17.32 1.09
N SER A 74 4.03 16.28 1.13
CA SER A 74 4.49 15.60 -0.09
C SER A 74 5.14 14.24 0.21
N VAL A 75 4.57 13.44 1.11
CA VAL A 75 5.07 12.06 1.29
C VAL A 75 4.54 11.21 0.14
N LEU A 76 5.41 10.99 -0.85
CA LEU A 76 5.16 10.11 -2.00
C LEU A 76 4.72 8.72 -1.53
N GLN A 77 3.47 8.43 -1.85
CA GLN A 77 2.72 7.25 -1.47
C GLN A 77 3.12 6.04 -2.34
N ILE A 78 3.38 4.86 -1.75
CA ILE A 78 3.55 3.63 -2.56
C ILE A 78 2.16 3.16 -2.99
N PRO A 79 1.80 3.19 -4.28
CA PRO A 79 0.43 2.97 -4.68
C PRO A 79 0.04 1.49 -4.58
N ALA A 80 -1.15 1.17 -4.07
CA ALA A 80 -1.66 -0.21 -4.06
C ALA A 80 -2.14 -0.61 -5.47
N LEU A 81 -1.26 -1.24 -6.26
CA LEU A 81 -1.52 -1.55 -7.67
C LEU A 81 -1.26 -3.02 -8.02
N ARG A 82 -1.80 -3.47 -9.15
CA ARG A 82 -1.55 -4.84 -9.63
C ARG A 82 -0.11 -4.95 -10.15
N PRO A 83 0.54 -6.13 -10.09
CA PRO A 83 1.92 -6.30 -10.55
C PRO A 83 2.19 -5.77 -11.97
N ARG A 84 1.23 -5.96 -12.89
CA ARG A 84 1.33 -5.44 -14.27
C ARG A 84 1.32 -3.90 -14.34
N GLN A 85 0.58 -3.23 -13.46
CA GLN A 85 0.56 -1.76 -13.38
C GLN A 85 1.83 -1.25 -12.69
N TYR A 86 2.34 -1.97 -11.69
CA TYR A 86 3.64 -1.69 -11.10
C TYR A 86 4.74 -1.68 -12.15
N ALA A 87 4.76 -2.58 -13.13
CA ALA A 87 5.77 -2.57 -14.19
C ALA A 87 5.81 -1.25 -14.98
N GLN A 88 4.67 -0.57 -15.16
CA GLN A 88 4.54 0.65 -15.97
C GLN A 88 4.97 1.92 -15.24
N ILE A 89 5.02 1.89 -13.92
CA ILE A 89 5.22 3.08 -13.08
C ILE A 89 6.71 3.40 -12.89
N SER A 90 7.02 4.68 -12.64
CA SER A 90 8.39 5.12 -12.38
C SER A 90 8.96 4.53 -11.08
N LYS A 91 10.28 4.39 -10.99
CA LYS A 91 10.93 3.81 -9.79
C LYS A 91 10.66 4.63 -8.52
N ARG A 92 10.64 5.97 -8.64
CA ARG A 92 10.39 6.91 -7.53
C ARG A 92 9.05 6.67 -6.84
N GLN A 93 8.02 6.26 -7.58
CA GLN A 93 6.68 5.99 -7.05
C GLN A 93 6.57 4.61 -6.39
N LYS A 94 7.58 3.73 -6.51
CA LYS A 94 7.58 2.36 -5.95
C LYS A 94 8.35 2.25 -4.64
N THR A 95 9.23 3.22 -4.36
CA THR A 95 10.20 3.15 -3.27
C THR A 95 10.13 4.38 -2.38
N VAL A 96 10.69 4.27 -1.17
CA VAL A 96 10.87 5.39 -0.25
C VAL A 96 12.37 5.66 -0.12
N GLN A 97 12.75 6.94 -0.04
CA GLN A 97 14.15 7.37 0.10
C GLN A 97 14.65 7.13 1.53
N ARG A 98 14.94 5.86 1.88
CA ARG A 98 15.59 5.43 3.14
C ARG A 98 16.11 3.99 3.02
N ALA A 99 16.92 3.56 4.00
CA ALA A 99 17.29 2.15 4.14
C ALA A 99 16.05 1.24 4.24
N TYR A 100 16.05 0.15 3.47
CA TYR A 100 14.91 -0.77 3.32
C TYR A 100 13.59 -0.10 2.92
N GLY A 101 13.66 1.02 2.20
CA GLY A 101 12.51 1.74 1.68
C GLY A 101 11.61 0.86 0.81
N GLY A 102 10.31 0.86 1.10
CA GLY A 102 9.31 0.08 0.34
C GLY A 102 9.14 -1.39 0.75
N SER A 103 10.02 -1.93 1.61
CA SER A 103 9.84 -3.27 2.19
C SER A 103 9.64 -3.24 3.70
N ARG A 104 10.15 -2.21 4.39
CA ARG A 104 10.06 -2.04 5.85
C ARG A 104 9.46 -0.70 6.23
N CYS A 105 8.70 -0.68 7.33
CA CYS A 105 8.22 0.56 7.94
C CYS A 105 9.33 1.23 8.77
N ALA A 106 9.17 2.51 9.08
CA ALA A 106 10.19 3.30 9.77
C ALA A 106 10.56 2.71 11.14
N ASN A 107 9.56 2.24 11.91
CA ASN A 107 9.78 1.69 13.23
C ASN A 107 10.63 0.41 13.18
N CYS A 108 10.25 -0.53 12.31
CA CYS A 108 10.97 -1.81 12.21
C CYS A 108 12.38 -1.62 11.58
N VAL A 109 12.65 -0.49 10.89
CA VAL A 109 14.01 -0.08 10.49
C VAL A 109 14.79 0.48 11.69
N ARG A 110 14.19 1.35 12.51
CA ARG A 110 14.82 1.86 13.75
C ARG A 110 15.20 0.72 14.68
N ASP A 111 14.31 -0.23 14.92
CA ASP A 111 14.56 -1.39 15.79
C ASP A 111 15.71 -2.25 15.27
N ARG A 112 15.91 -2.34 13.94
CA ARG A 112 17.06 -3.04 13.36
C ARG A 112 18.37 -2.34 13.67
N ILE A 113 18.41 -1.02 13.48
CA ILE A 113 19.60 -0.18 13.72
C ILE A 113 19.98 -0.22 15.21
N VAL A 114 19.01 -0.02 16.10
CA VAL A 114 19.25 -0.04 17.54
C VAL A 114 19.68 -1.43 18.00
N ARG A 115 19.02 -2.49 17.52
CA ARG A 115 19.37 -3.87 17.88
C ARG A 115 20.77 -4.24 17.37
N SER A 116 21.15 -3.87 16.14
CA SER A 116 22.49 -4.18 15.63
C SER A 116 23.57 -3.49 16.45
N PHE A 117 23.38 -2.20 16.74
CA PHE A 117 24.31 -1.42 17.55
C PHE A 117 24.50 -2.01 18.95
N LEU A 118 23.41 -2.21 19.69
CA LEU A 118 23.50 -2.73 21.08
C LEU A 118 24.08 -4.14 21.16
N VAL A 119 23.83 -4.98 20.14
CA VAL A 119 24.40 -6.33 20.09
C VAL A 119 25.91 -6.28 19.83
N GLU A 120 26.38 -5.35 19.02
CA GLU A 120 27.82 -5.14 18.80
C GLU A 120 28.51 -4.63 20.06
N GLU A 121 27.94 -3.63 20.74
CA GLU A 121 28.45 -3.12 22.02
C GLU A 121 28.53 -4.22 23.09
N ALA A 122 27.46 -4.98 23.27
CA ALA A 122 27.44 -6.09 24.23
C ALA A 122 28.46 -7.18 23.91
N LYS A 123 28.77 -7.42 22.62
CA LYS A 123 29.82 -8.36 22.21
C LYS A 123 31.21 -7.84 22.58
N ILE A 124 31.48 -6.55 22.41
CA ILE A 124 32.75 -5.93 22.77
C ILE A 124 32.96 -6.02 24.29
N VAL A 125 31.97 -5.62 25.08
CA VAL A 125 32.03 -5.70 26.55
C VAL A 125 32.31 -7.12 27.03
N LYS A 126 31.66 -8.13 26.44
CA LYS A 126 31.91 -9.53 26.76
C LYS A 126 33.33 -9.97 26.41
N LYS A 127 33.89 -9.51 25.29
CA LYS A 127 35.28 -9.81 24.91
C LYS A 127 36.26 -9.22 25.92
N VAL A 128 36.11 -7.93 26.24
CA VAL A 128 36.98 -7.23 27.21
C VAL A 128 36.89 -7.84 28.61
N ARG A 129 35.71 -8.31 29.03
CA ARG A 129 35.55 -8.96 30.34
C ARG A 129 36.17 -10.36 30.39
N ASN A 130 36.23 -11.05 29.26
CA ASN A 130 36.67 -12.45 29.18
C ASN A 130 38.10 -12.60 28.64
N THR A 131 38.81 -11.51 28.35
CA THR A 131 40.25 -11.55 28.11
C THR A 131 40.94 -11.82 29.45
N PRO A 132 41.77 -12.88 29.55
CA PRO A 132 42.49 -13.23 30.77
C PRO A 132 43.51 -12.15 31.17
#